data_AF-A0AAW8W7B4-F1
#
_entry.id   AF-A0AAW8W7B4-F1
#
_cell.length_a   1.000
_cell.length_b   1.000
_cell.length_c   1.000
_cell.angle_alpha   90.00
_cell.angle_beta   90.00
_cell.angle_gamma   90.00
#
_symmetry.space_group_name_H-M   'P 1'
#
loop_
_entity.id
_entity.type
_entity.pdbx_description
1 polymer ?
#
loop_
_entity_poly.entity_id
_entity_poly.type
_entity_poly.pdbx_seq_one_letter_code
_entity_poly.pdbx_strand_id
1 'polypeptide(L)' 'MGNNPFSSPNINDAKLYASWGLDIGYMVNWCITPEQYKELTGKDYTAPTTDTTTA' A
#
# COMPACT_ATOMS: atom_id res chain seq x y z
N MET A 1 -13.18 19.52 -10.46
CA MET A 1 -12.36 18.29 -10.59
C MET A 1 -13.06 17.23 -9.77
N GLY A 2 -13.74 16.28 -10.44
CA GLY A 2 -14.64 15.34 -9.79
C GLY A 2 -13.88 14.41 -8.85
N ASN A 3 -14.31 14.38 -7.58
CA ASN A 3 -13.92 13.36 -6.62
C ASN A 3 -14.54 12.03 -7.06
N ASN A 4 -13.88 11.34 -8.00
CA ASN A 4 -14.29 10.01 -8.41
C ASN A 4 -13.90 9.03 -7.28
N PRO A 5 -14.86 8.45 -6.55
CA PRO A 5 -14.59 7.59 -5.38
C PRO A 5 -13.97 6.23 -5.76
N PHE A 6 -13.75 6.00 -7.06
CA PHE A 6 -13.11 4.81 -7.64
C PHE A 6 -11.82 5.15 -8.40
N SER A 7 -11.27 6.35 -8.22
CA SER A 7 -9.95 6.67 -8.77
C SER A 7 -8.94 5.70 -8.17
N SER A 8 -8.13 5.07 -9.03
CA SER A 8 -7.08 4.13 -8.66
C SER A 8 -6.38 4.56 -7.37
N PRO A 9 -6.09 3.62 -6.45
CA PRO A 9 -5.49 3.95 -5.15
C PRO A 9 -4.35 4.95 -5.36
N ASN A 10 -4.36 6.05 -4.61
CA ASN A 10 -3.37 7.10 -4.75
C ASN A 10 -2.53 7.21 -3.47
N ILE A 11 -1.43 7.96 -3.52
CA ILE A 11 -0.55 8.15 -2.36
C ILE A 11 -1.26 8.78 -1.15
N ASN A 12 -2.32 9.55 -1.38
CA ASN A 12 -3.12 10.14 -0.32
C ASN A 12 -3.91 9.07 0.48
N ASP A 13 -4.41 8.04 -0.20
CA ASP A 13 -5.08 6.91 0.46
C ASP A 13 -4.07 6.09 1.27
N ALA A 14 -2.86 5.86 0.72
CA ALA A 14 -1.78 5.19 1.44
C ALA A 14 -1.40 5.93 2.73
N LYS A 15 -1.32 7.26 2.67
CA LYS A 15 -1.09 8.11 3.86
C LYS A 15 -2.22 7.98 4.88
N LEU A 16 -3.47 7.99 4.43
CA LEU A 16 -4.64 7.87 5.29
C LEU A 16 -4.67 6.50 5.99
N TYR A 17 -4.52 5.41 5.24
CA TYR A 17 -4.51 4.05 5.76
C TYR A 17 -3.32 3.78 6.67
N ALA A 18 -2.14 4.30 6.35
CA ALA A 18 -0.98 4.26 7.25
C ALA A 18 -1.26 5.00 8.56
N SER A 19 -1.93 6.16 8.51
CA SER A 19 -2.33 6.91 9.71
C SER A 19 -3.34 6.16 10.57
N TRP A 20 -4.11 5.23 10.00
CA TRP A 20 -5.01 4.34 10.75
C TRP A 20 -4.29 3.08 11.26
N GLY A 21 -3.01 2.90 10.93
CA GLY A 21 -2.26 1.69 11.26
C GLY A 21 -2.68 0.46 10.45
N LEU A 22 -3.35 0.66 9.31
CA LEU A 22 -3.68 -0.42 8.39
C LEU A 22 -2.44 -0.87 7.62
N ASP A 23 -2.42 -2.14 7.22
CA ASP A 23 -1.39 -2.63 6.31
C ASP A 23 -1.63 -2.08 4.90
N ILE A 24 -0.70 -1.22 4.46
CA ILE A 24 -0.69 -0.64 3.11
C ILE A 24 0.30 -1.36 2.18
N GLY A 25 0.71 -2.59 2.53
CA GLY A 25 1.69 -3.34 1.74
C GLY A 25 1.19 -3.61 0.33
N TYR A 26 -0.11 -3.90 0.18
CA TYR A 26 -0.75 -4.07 -1.13
C TYR A 26 -0.62 -2.82 -2.01
N MET A 27 -0.55 -1.62 -1.43
CA MET A 27 -0.46 -0.37 -2.18
C MET A 27 0.92 -0.17 -2.80
N VAL A 28 1.96 -0.86 -2.33
CA VAL A 28 3.31 -0.81 -2.91
C VAL A 28 3.34 -1.34 -4.34
N ASN A 29 2.44 -2.26 -4.69
CA ASN A 29 2.33 -2.73 -6.07
C ASN A 29 1.50 -1.78 -6.96
N TRP A 30 0.73 -0.87 -6.36
CA TRP A 30 -0.29 -0.09 -7.06
C TRP A 30 0.06 1.40 -7.19
N CYS A 31 0.51 2.05 -6.11
CA CYS A 31 0.59 3.51 -6.06
C CYS A 31 1.72 4.11 -5.22
N ILE A 32 2.44 3.31 -4.43
CA ILE A 32 3.59 3.78 -3.64
C ILE A 32 4.81 2.89 -3.89
N THR A 33 6.01 3.35 -3.54
CA THR A 33 7.22 2.53 -3.56
C THR A 33 7.49 1.87 -2.21
N PRO A 34 8.35 0.83 -2.15
CA PRO A 34 8.79 0.24 -0.88
C PRO A 34 9.42 1.26 0.07
N GLU A 35 10.14 2.24 -0.47
CA GLU A 35 10.72 3.35 0.29
C GLU A 35 9.64 4.22 0.91
N GLN A 36 8.60 4.58 0.15
CA GLN A 36 7.46 5.33 0.66
C GLN A 36 6.66 4.55 1.71
N TYR A 37 6.50 3.23 1.54
CA TYR A 37 5.90 2.39 2.57
C TYR A 37 6.69 2.46 3.88
N LYS A 38 8.03 2.42 3.79
CA LYS A 38 8.91 2.56 4.96
C LYS A 38 8.79 3.94 5.61
N GLU A 39 8.71 5.00 4.82
CA GLU A 39 8.50 6.36 5.35
C GLU A 39 7.12 6.51 6.03
N LEU A 40 6.08 5.88 5.49
CA LEU A 40 4.71 5.99 6.01
C LEU A 40 4.45 5.13 7.24
N THR A 41 4.98 3.91 7.26
CA THR A 41 4.69 2.91 8.30
C THR A 41 5.82 2.73 9.31
N GLY A 42 7.02 3.21 8.99
CA GLY A 42 8.24 2.91 9.74
C GLY A 42 8.74 1.47 9.60
N LYS A 43 8.11 0.65 8.74
CA LYS A 43 8.43 -0.77 8.55
C LYS A 43 9.03 -1.01 7.17
N ASP A 44 9.99 -1.93 7.08
CA ASP A 44 10.49 -2.39 5.79
C ASP A 44 9.40 -3.18 5.06
N TYR A 45 9.13 -2.80 3.81
CA TYR A 45 8.17 -3.52 2.98
C TYR A 45 8.68 -4.93 2.69
N THR A 46 7.92 -5.94 3.09
CA THR A 46 8.17 -7.33 2.73
C THR A 46 7.13 -7.74 1.69
N ALA A 47 7.58 -8.02 0.47
CA ALA A 47 6.69 -8.52 -0.56
C ALA A 47 6.05 -9.83 -0.07
N PRO A 48 4.73 -10.02 -0.21
CA PRO A 48 4.10 -11.28 0.13
C PRO A 48 4.76 -12.36 -0.73
N THR A 49 5.46 -13.29 -0.09
CA THR A 49 5.91 -14.51 -0.75
C THR A 49 4.65 -15.31 -1.01
N THR A 50 4.17 -15.30 -2.25
CA THR A 50 3.14 -16.23 -2.67
C THR A 50 3.74 -17.62 -2.57
N ASP A 51 3.57 -18.27 -1.42
CA ASP A 51 3.71 -19.71 -1.30
C ASP A 51 2.63 -20.31 -2.19
N THR A 52 2.94 -20.49 -3.47
CA THR A 52 2.17 -21.31 -4.39
C THR A 52 2.27 -22.74 -3.86
N THR A 53 1.46 -23.06 -2.85
CA THR A 53 1.18 -24.44 -2.47
C THR A 53 0.32 -25.02 -3.59
N THR A 54 1.00 -25.55 -4.61
CA THR A 54 0.42 -26.52 -5.53
C THR A 54 0.04 -27.74 -4.68
N ALA A 55 -1.23 -27.87 -4.33
CA ALA A 55 -1.82 -29.09 -3.79
C ALA A 55 -2.45 -29.88 -4.94
#